data_AF-A0A8X7QZJ4-F1
#
_entry.id   AF-A0A8X7QZJ4-F1
#
_cell.length_a   1.000
_cell.length_b   1.000
_cell.length_c   1.000
_cell.angle_alpha   90.00
_cell.angle_beta   90.00
_cell.angle_gamma   90.00
#
_symmetry.space_group_name_H-M   'P 1'
#
loop_
_entity.id
_entity.type
_entity.pdbx_description
1 polymer ?
#
loop_
_entity_poly.entity_id
_entity_poly.type
_entity_poly.pdbx_seq_one_letter_code
_entity_poly.pdbx_strand_id
1 'polypeptide(L)'
;MSGSGGEMEERLLSGSEIEQRRESRYVKRDGDAMWTSLRSTTISHDGDLSTTFLDSRHIYSHPFVPFIVFAGPILRLLGQNIEITKTVDEIYLWVIPYLYSLVFTMTMQMYLQAQMKNAIIGVLSTIALVLDIGATWWCVRVMGMGIHGALLGLNLSSWSVVIAEFVYVFGGWCPHTWTGFSTAAFVDFIPMLKLSISSGFMICLEYWYMSIIVLMSGYTKDANIAISAFSIWYNLESTMKENIVRVANELGKGDAEAVRFSIKVVLVVSAVIGVICSALCLAFGGQISYLFSDSHQVSKAVADLSIVLSISILLNIIQPILSGVAIGAGMQSMVAFVNLATYYAIGVPLGFILINIFHFGVKGLWSGMLAGVGIQTLILSYVIYKTDWEMEAVKKTKERMKTWTLKLPSAESSSTISMRDEERK
;
A
#
# COMPACT_ATOMS: atom_id res chain seq x y z
N MET A 1 -71.15 -11.65 -28.36
CA MET A 1 -69.98 -12.51 -28.12
C MET A 1 -68.80 -11.63 -27.74
N SER A 2 -68.60 -11.35 -26.45
CA SER A 2 -67.32 -10.86 -25.90
C SER A 2 -67.38 -10.94 -24.37
N GLY A 3 -67.29 -12.17 -23.86
CA GLY A 3 -67.06 -12.45 -22.45
C GLY A 3 -65.82 -13.32 -22.34
N SER A 4 -65.10 -13.19 -21.22
CA SER A 4 -63.90 -13.97 -20.85
C SER A 4 -62.55 -13.47 -21.39
N GLY A 5 -62.14 -12.27 -21.00
CA GLY A 5 -60.74 -11.80 -21.17
C GLY A 5 -60.14 -11.10 -19.94
N GLY A 6 -60.93 -10.46 -19.08
CA GLY A 6 -60.40 -9.57 -18.02
C GLY A 6 -60.09 -10.23 -16.66
N GLU A 7 -60.78 -11.30 -16.26
CA GLU A 7 -60.63 -11.83 -14.88
C GLU A 7 -59.47 -12.82 -14.70
N MET A 8 -58.80 -13.24 -15.79
CA MET A 8 -57.68 -14.17 -15.72
C MET A 8 -56.33 -13.46 -15.65
N GLU A 9 -56.23 -12.22 -16.12
CA GLU A 9 -55.01 -11.40 -16.08
C GLU A 9 -54.78 -10.76 -14.69
N GLU A 10 -55.85 -10.39 -13.99
CA GLU A 10 -55.77 -9.80 -12.64
C GLU A 10 -55.39 -10.82 -11.55
N ARG A 11 -55.78 -12.10 -11.73
CA ARG A 11 -55.40 -13.18 -10.79
C ARG A 11 -53.96 -13.65 -10.95
N LEU A 12 -53.39 -13.58 -12.15
CA LEU A 12 -51.99 -13.95 -12.40
C LEU A 12 -51.00 -12.88 -11.91
N LEU A 13 -51.37 -11.59 -12.01
CA LEU A 13 -50.53 -10.48 -11.51
C LEU A 13 -50.48 -10.43 -9.97
N SER A 14 -51.56 -10.82 -9.28
CA SER A 14 -51.53 -10.89 -7.80
C SER A 14 -50.63 -12.01 -7.27
N GLY A 15 -50.51 -13.12 -8.00
CA GLY A 15 -49.67 -14.26 -7.62
C GLY A 15 -48.18 -13.91 -7.67
N SER A 16 -47.73 -13.29 -8.76
CA SER A 16 -46.32 -12.92 -8.95
C SER A 16 -45.85 -11.82 -8.00
N GLU A 17 -46.70 -10.84 -7.67
CA GLU A 17 -46.34 -9.81 -6.68
C GLU A 17 -46.31 -10.35 -5.25
N ILE A 18 -47.16 -11.33 -4.92
CA ILE A 18 -47.15 -12.00 -3.61
C ILE A 18 -45.91 -12.89 -3.47
N GLU A 19 -45.48 -13.53 -4.56
CA GLU A 19 -44.29 -14.37 -4.61
C GLU A 19 -43.01 -13.52 -4.55
N GLN A 20 -42.94 -12.39 -5.28
CA GLN A 20 -41.86 -11.41 -5.13
C GLN A 20 -41.78 -10.79 -3.73
N ARG A 21 -42.92 -10.50 -3.08
CA ARG A 21 -42.95 -10.01 -1.69
C ARG A 21 -42.66 -11.10 -0.66
N ARG A 22 -42.74 -12.39 -1.02
CA ARG A 22 -42.29 -13.51 -0.20
C ARG A 22 -40.79 -13.70 -0.38
N GLU A 23 -40.28 -13.75 -1.61
CA GLU A 23 -38.84 -13.82 -1.89
C GLU A 23 -38.09 -12.62 -1.31
N SER A 24 -38.61 -11.40 -1.43
CA SER A 24 -37.99 -10.22 -0.82
C SER A 24 -37.96 -10.29 0.70
N ARG A 25 -38.95 -10.94 1.34
CA ARG A 25 -38.96 -11.18 2.79
C ARG A 25 -38.07 -12.34 3.21
N TYR A 26 -37.92 -13.38 2.39
CA TYR A 26 -36.97 -14.47 2.63
C TYR A 26 -35.52 -13.97 2.45
N VAL A 27 -35.22 -13.24 1.37
CA VAL A 27 -33.90 -12.61 1.13
C VAL A 27 -33.57 -11.57 2.21
N LYS A 28 -34.55 -10.81 2.69
CA LYS A 28 -34.34 -9.87 3.80
C LYS A 28 -34.16 -10.57 5.14
N ARG A 29 -34.88 -11.68 5.40
CA ARG A 29 -34.75 -12.44 6.66
C ARG A 29 -33.49 -13.30 6.71
N ASP A 30 -33.08 -13.92 5.59
CA ASP A 30 -31.80 -14.64 5.46
C ASP A 30 -30.64 -13.66 5.35
N GLY A 31 -30.83 -12.50 4.72
CA GLY A 31 -29.89 -11.39 4.77
C GLY A 31 -29.70 -10.92 6.20
N ASP A 32 -30.77 -10.61 6.93
CA ASP A 32 -30.69 -10.16 8.32
C ASP A 32 -30.17 -11.25 9.26
N ALA A 33 -30.50 -12.54 9.04
CA ALA A 33 -29.97 -13.70 9.77
C ALA A 33 -28.49 -13.97 9.47
N MET A 34 -28.06 -13.80 8.22
CA MET A 34 -26.66 -13.86 7.80
C MET A 34 -25.89 -12.65 8.35
N TRP A 35 -26.48 -11.45 8.36
CA TRP A 35 -25.90 -10.25 8.98
C TRP A 35 -25.91 -10.31 10.50
N THR A 36 -26.83 -11.05 11.14
CA THR A 36 -26.81 -11.31 12.59
C THR A 36 -25.86 -12.45 12.97
N SER A 37 -25.68 -13.46 12.12
CA SER A 37 -24.69 -14.53 12.27
C SER A 37 -23.26 -14.03 11.98
N LEU A 38 -23.09 -13.19 10.96
CA LEU A 38 -21.88 -12.40 10.72
C LEU A 38 -21.65 -11.44 11.88
N ARG A 39 -22.69 -10.76 12.40
CA ARG A 39 -22.54 -9.98 13.66
C ARG A 39 -22.10 -10.84 14.83
N SER A 40 -22.71 -11.99 15.11
CA SER A 40 -22.35 -12.80 16.28
C SER A 40 -20.94 -13.39 16.17
N THR A 41 -20.43 -13.58 14.95
CA THR A 41 -19.10 -14.16 14.70
C THR A 41 -18.01 -13.08 14.52
N THR A 42 -18.37 -11.89 14.04
CA THR A 42 -17.46 -10.74 13.86
C THR A 42 -17.42 -9.80 15.08
N ILE A 43 -18.48 -9.76 15.92
CA ILE A 43 -18.54 -8.90 17.12
C ILE A 43 -17.62 -9.39 18.24
N SER A 44 -17.21 -10.67 18.29
CA SER A 44 -16.52 -11.14 19.49
C SER A 44 -15.11 -10.56 19.63
N HIS A 45 -14.19 -10.64 18.66
CA HIS A 45 -12.79 -10.27 18.96
C HIS A 45 -11.88 -9.90 17.77
N ASP A 46 -12.26 -8.91 16.94
CA ASP A 46 -11.31 -8.25 16.00
C ASP A 46 -10.69 -6.94 16.56
N GLY A 47 -10.85 -6.69 17.86
CA GLY A 47 -10.34 -5.49 18.54
C GLY A 47 -9.01 -5.75 19.22
N ASP A 48 -7.89 -5.51 18.53
CA ASP A 48 -6.68 -4.90 19.13
C ASP A 48 -5.45 -4.81 18.21
N LEU A 49 -5.52 -5.13 16.91
CA LEU A 49 -4.35 -4.98 16.02
C LEU A 49 -3.96 -3.52 15.72
N SER A 50 -4.84 -2.55 16.00
CA SER A 50 -4.64 -1.14 15.65
C SER A 50 -3.76 -0.39 16.66
N THR A 51 -3.89 -0.71 17.95
CA THR A 51 -3.12 -0.17 19.07
C THR A 51 -1.69 -0.71 19.09
N THR A 52 -1.50 -2.00 18.79
CA THR A 52 -0.15 -2.61 18.68
C THR A 52 0.67 -2.01 17.55
N PHE A 53 0.02 -1.68 16.43
CA PHE A 53 0.71 -1.18 15.24
C PHE A 53 1.25 0.24 15.42
N LEU A 54 0.49 1.10 16.11
CA LEU A 54 0.89 2.46 16.48
C LEU A 54 2.16 2.41 17.34
N ASP A 55 2.15 1.65 18.45
CA ASP A 55 3.30 1.57 19.36
C ASP A 55 4.53 0.87 18.75
N SER A 56 4.34 -0.14 17.89
CA SER A 56 5.46 -0.83 17.26
C SER A 56 6.29 0.09 16.36
N ARG A 57 5.67 1.00 15.60
CA ARG A 57 6.38 1.89 14.66
C ARG A 57 7.06 3.08 15.33
N HIS A 58 6.57 3.55 16.49
CA HIS A 58 7.27 4.58 17.27
C HIS A 58 8.64 4.13 17.76
N ILE A 59 8.75 2.88 18.21
CA ILE A 59 10.02 2.26 18.63
C ILE A 59 11.03 2.22 17.46
N TYR A 60 10.57 2.12 16.21
CA TYR A 60 11.43 2.05 15.02
C TYR A 60 11.94 3.38 14.51
N SER A 61 11.16 4.46 14.63
CA SER A 61 11.60 5.78 14.18
C SER A 61 12.77 6.36 15.00
N HIS A 62 12.83 6.03 16.29
CA HIS A 62 13.86 6.52 17.23
C HIS A 62 15.30 6.13 16.86
N PRO A 63 15.64 4.88 16.50
CA PRO A 63 17.00 4.51 16.10
C PRO A 63 17.48 5.12 14.77
N PHE A 64 16.58 5.66 13.93
CA PHE A 64 16.96 6.37 12.70
C PHE A 64 17.26 7.86 12.92
N VAL A 65 16.78 8.46 14.02
CA VAL A 65 17.04 9.87 14.33
C VAL A 65 18.55 10.19 14.41
N PRO A 66 19.41 9.38 15.04
CA PRO A 66 20.85 9.61 15.01
C PRO A 66 21.43 9.66 13.59
N PHE A 67 21.00 8.80 12.68
CA PHE A 67 21.49 8.81 11.29
C PHE A 67 21.10 10.10 10.55
N ILE A 68 19.94 10.67 10.86
CA ILE A 68 19.45 11.92 10.27
C ILE A 68 20.20 13.11 10.86
N VAL A 69 20.38 13.13 12.19
CA VAL A 69 21.12 14.20 12.88
C VAL A 69 22.59 14.21 12.46
N PHE A 70 23.20 13.05 12.26
CA PHE A 70 24.59 12.93 11.81
C PHE A 70 24.72 12.78 10.28
N ALA A 71 23.66 13.02 9.50
CA ALA A 71 23.68 12.81 8.06
C ALA A 71 24.77 13.64 7.36
N GLY A 72 24.88 14.94 7.64
CA GLY A 72 25.92 15.77 7.03
C GLY A 72 27.35 15.34 7.41
N PRO A 73 27.68 15.09 8.69
CA PRO A 73 28.95 14.50 9.08
C PRO A 73 29.27 13.18 8.38
N ILE A 74 28.30 12.26 8.28
CA ILE A 74 28.46 10.98 7.58
C ILE A 74 28.75 11.21 6.10
N LEU A 75 28.01 12.10 5.44
CA LEU A 75 28.23 12.41 4.03
C LEU A 75 29.60 13.06 3.78
N ARG A 76 30.06 13.93 4.69
CA ARG A 76 31.42 14.50 4.63
C ARG A 76 32.48 13.41 4.76
N LEU A 77 32.28 12.45 5.65
CA LEU A 77 33.18 11.30 5.81
C LEU A 77 33.21 10.42 4.56
N LEU A 78 32.09 10.32 3.84
CA LEU A 78 31.98 9.66 2.54
C LEU A 78 32.54 10.50 1.36
N GLY A 79 33.09 11.69 1.64
CA GLY A 79 33.77 12.55 0.65
C GLY A 79 32.86 13.53 -0.09
N GLN A 80 31.64 13.79 0.38
CA GLN A 80 30.73 14.77 -0.23
C GLN A 80 31.17 16.23 0.00
N ASN A 81 30.76 17.12 -0.91
CA ASN A 81 31.09 18.54 -0.86
C ASN A 81 30.52 19.21 0.42
N ILE A 82 31.32 20.06 1.06
CA ILE A 82 30.94 20.82 2.26
C ILE A 82 29.67 21.67 2.02
N GLU A 83 29.51 22.29 0.84
CA GLU A 83 28.34 23.14 0.56
C GLU A 83 27.03 22.35 0.53
N ILE A 84 27.06 21.16 -0.07
CA ILE A 84 25.90 20.26 -0.13
C ILE A 84 25.57 19.75 1.29
N THR A 85 26.60 19.35 2.04
CA THR A 85 26.41 18.79 3.38
C THR A 85 25.97 19.84 4.41
N LYS A 86 26.33 21.12 4.24
CA LYS A 86 25.76 22.22 5.05
C LYS A 86 24.25 22.36 4.85
N THR A 87 23.80 22.25 3.61
CA THR A 87 22.36 22.29 3.28
C THR A 87 21.63 21.10 3.90
N VAL A 88 22.25 19.91 3.90
CA VAL A 88 21.73 18.71 4.58
C VAL A 88 21.60 18.93 6.08
N ASP A 89 22.64 19.48 6.74
CA ASP A 89 22.62 19.78 8.18
C ASP A 89 21.45 20.71 8.56
N GLU A 90 21.15 21.69 7.71
CA GLU A 90 20.06 22.64 7.93
C GLU A 90 18.67 22.03 7.70
N ILE A 91 18.49 21.22 6.65
CA ILE A 91 17.18 20.68 6.25
C ILE A 91 16.78 19.47 7.10
N TYR A 92 17.71 18.56 7.39
CA TYR A 92 17.38 17.23 7.93
C TYR A 92 16.77 17.29 9.33
N LEU A 93 17.12 18.30 10.13
CA LEU A 93 16.49 18.52 11.44
C LEU A 93 15.00 18.86 11.32
N TRP A 94 14.60 19.61 10.29
CA TRP A 94 13.20 19.94 10.02
C TRP A 94 12.40 18.77 9.42
N VAL A 95 13.08 17.74 8.92
CA VAL A 95 12.44 16.53 8.38
C VAL A 95 12.06 15.56 9.50
N ILE A 96 12.66 15.67 10.69
CA ILE A 96 12.38 14.78 11.83
C ILE A 96 10.88 14.74 12.18
N PRO A 97 10.17 15.86 12.42
CA PRO A 97 8.77 15.80 12.81
C PRO A 97 7.88 15.27 11.67
N TYR A 98 8.25 15.50 10.42
CA TYR A 98 7.56 14.94 9.26
C TYR A 98 7.67 13.40 9.24
N LEU A 99 8.84 12.84 9.52
CA LEU A 99 9.02 11.38 9.59
C LEU A 99 8.16 10.74 10.68
N TYR A 100 8.01 11.39 11.83
CA TYR A 100 7.08 10.93 12.86
C TYR A 100 5.63 11.00 12.39
N SER A 101 5.25 12.05 11.65
CA SER A 101 3.89 12.14 11.09
C SER A 101 3.58 10.96 10.16
N LEU A 102 4.55 10.53 9.32
CA LEU A 102 4.36 9.37 8.44
C LEU A 102 4.08 8.08 9.20
N VAL A 103 4.69 7.88 10.37
CA VAL A 103 4.43 6.71 11.21
C VAL A 103 2.95 6.64 11.60
N PHE A 104 2.39 7.77 12.05
CA PHE A 104 0.98 7.85 12.43
C PHE A 104 0.06 7.73 11.21
N THR A 105 0.28 8.55 10.19
CA THR A 105 -0.56 8.61 8.99
C THR A 105 -0.61 7.26 8.29
N MET A 106 0.53 6.62 8.03
CA MET A 106 0.55 5.30 7.36
C MET A 106 -0.18 4.23 8.18
N THR A 107 -0.17 4.34 9.51
CA THR A 107 -0.82 3.35 10.38
C THR A 107 -2.34 3.56 10.40
N MET A 108 -2.78 4.81 10.55
CA MET A 108 -4.20 5.15 10.53
C MET A 108 -4.83 4.94 9.15
N GLN A 109 -4.11 5.27 8.08
CA GLN A 109 -4.57 5.00 6.72
C GLN A 109 -4.72 3.51 6.47
N MET A 110 -3.75 2.68 6.85
CA MET A 110 -3.90 1.21 6.72
C MET A 110 -5.11 0.69 7.51
N TYR A 111 -5.35 1.22 8.71
CA TYR A 111 -6.52 0.88 9.53
C TYR A 111 -7.84 1.25 8.83
N LEU A 112 -7.94 2.47 8.29
CA LEU A 112 -9.14 2.94 7.57
C LEU A 112 -9.32 2.20 6.23
N GLN A 113 -8.22 1.89 5.52
CA GLN A 113 -8.24 1.14 4.26
C GLN A 113 -8.70 -0.30 4.45
N ALA A 114 -8.28 -0.95 5.55
CA ALA A 114 -8.75 -2.30 5.90
C ALA A 114 -10.29 -2.35 6.06
N GLN A 115 -10.90 -1.24 6.49
CA GLN A 115 -12.36 -1.09 6.63
C GLN A 115 -13.05 -0.56 5.37
N MET A 116 -12.32 -0.42 4.25
CA MET A 116 -12.82 0.17 3.00
C MET A 116 -13.28 1.64 3.14
N LYS A 117 -12.79 2.39 4.14
CA LYS A 117 -13.11 3.81 4.37
C LYS A 117 -12.21 4.76 3.56
N ASN A 118 -11.83 4.38 2.34
CA ASN A 118 -10.88 5.11 1.48
C ASN A 118 -11.36 6.51 1.10
N ALA A 119 -12.67 6.73 1.04
CA ALA A 119 -13.24 8.04 0.70
C ALA A 119 -12.86 9.12 1.72
N ILE A 120 -12.85 8.78 3.01
CA ILE A 120 -12.45 9.73 4.07
C ILE A 120 -10.97 10.06 3.97
N ILE A 121 -10.12 9.06 3.72
CA ILE A 121 -8.69 9.26 3.50
C ILE A 121 -8.48 10.23 2.34
N GLY A 122 -9.19 10.03 1.21
CA GLY A 122 -9.11 10.93 0.06
C GLY A 122 -9.52 12.37 0.39
N VAL A 123 -10.60 12.57 1.14
CA VAL A 123 -11.05 13.91 1.56
C VAL A 123 -10.04 14.58 2.49
N LEU A 124 -9.53 13.85 3.50
CA LEU A 124 -8.54 14.38 4.44
C LEU A 124 -7.23 14.75 3.74
N SER A 125 -6.74 13.88 2.85
CA SER A 125 -5.55 14.16 2.03
C SER A 125 -5.75 15.36 1.10
N THR A 126 -6.94 15.53 0.53
CA THR A 126 -7.25 16.70 -0.32
C THR A 126 -7.24 17.99 0.49
N ILE A 127 -7.84 17.99 1.69
CA ILE A 127 -7.83 19.16 2.58
C ILE A 127 -6.39 19.49 3.00
N ALA A 128 -5.59 18.47 3.33
CA ALA A 128 -4.20 18.65 3.69
C ALA A 128 -3.34 19.20 2.54
N LEU A 129 -3.60 18.79 1.30
CA LEU A 129 -2.95 19.37 0.12
C LEU A 129 -3.24 20.88 0.00
N VAL A 130 -4.50 21.29 0.18
CA VAL A 130 -4.88 22.72 0.14
C VAL A 130 -4.21 23.49 1.28
N LEU A 131 -4.18 22.89 2.48
CA LEU A 131 -3.46 23.44 3.62
C LEU A 131 -1.95 23.56 3.37
N ASP A 132 -1.34 22.58 2.73
CA ASP A 132 0.09 22.59 2.40
C ASP A 132 0.42 23.73 1.43
N ILE A 133 -0.35 23.85 0.35
CA ILE A 133 -0.19 24.93 -0.63
C ILE A 133 -0.33 26.30 0.05
N GLY A 134 -1.37 26.48 0.87
CA GLY A 134 -1.63 27.73 1.57
C GLY A 134 -0.56 28.07 2.61
N ALA A 135 -0.19 27.09 3.45
CA ALA A 135 0.81 27.26 4.50
C ALA A 135 2.20 27.50 3.91
N THR A 136 2.59 26.75 2.89
CA THR A 136 3.88 26.92 2.19
C THR A 136 3.93 28.28 1.50
N TRP A 137 2.88 28.68 0.77
CA TRP A 137 2.82 30.01 0.15
C TRP A 137 2.97 31.12 1.20
N TRP A 138 2.24 31.02 2.31
CA TRP A 138 2.32 31.99 3.41
C TRP A 138 3.73 32.04 4.02
N CYS A 139 4.30 30.90 4.39
CA CYS A 139 5.59 30.84 5.05
C CYS A 139 6.75 31.29 4.14
N VAL A 140 6.70 30.92 2.87
CA VAL A 140 7.77 31.24 1.92
C VAL A 140 7.64 32.66 1.38
N ARG A 141 6.45 33.08 0.93
CA ARG A 141 6.26 34.35 0.23
C ARG A 141 5.91 35.50 1.17
N VAL A 142 5.10 35.28 2.20
CA VAL A 142 4.66 36.36 3.12
C VAL A 142 5.66 36.54 4.25
N MET A 143 6.09 35.45 4.89
CA MET A 143 7.06 35.51 6.01
C MET A 143 8.53 35.52 5.56
N GLY A 144 8.81 35.26 4.28
CA GLY A 144 10.17 35.29 3.74
C GLY A 144 11.11 34.22 4.30
N MET A 145 10.59 33.13 4.85
CA MET A 145 11.37 32.11 5.57
C MET A 145 12.16 31.15 4.66
N GLY A 146 12.11 31.34 3.34
CA GLY A 146 12.83 30.50 2.37
C GLY A 146 12.51 29.01 2.53
N ILE A 147 13.55 28.17 2.54
CA ILE A 147 13.40 26.70 2.63
C ILE A 147 12.82 26.23 3.96
N HIS A 148 13.12 26.94 5.06
CA HIS A 148 12.53 26.63 6.37
C HIS A 148 11.02 26.86 6.36
N GLY A 149 10.54 27.85 5.61
CA GLY A 149 9.11 28.08 5.41
C GLY A 149 8.41 26.94 4.67
N ALA A 150 9.06 26.37 3.65
CA ALA A 150 8.53 25.22 2.93
C ALA A 150 8.49 23.97 3.81
N LEU A 151 9.54 23.72 4.60
CA LEU A 151 9.59 22.60 5.54
C LEU A 151 8.58 22.75 6.68
N LEU A 152 8.31 23.99 7.12
CA LEU A 152 7.27 24.27 8.10
C LEU A 152 5.87 23.98 7.53
N GLY A 153 5.60 24.41 6.29
CA GLY A 153 4.36 24.10 5.57
C GLY A 153 4.11 22.60 5.48
N LEU A 154 5.13 21.85 5.06
CA LEU A 154 5.11 20.38 4.99
C LEU A 154 4.75 19.75 6.34
N ASN A 155 5.41 20.18 7.42
CA ASN A 155 5.14 19.66 8.77
C ASN A 155 3.71 19.99 9.22
N LEU A 156 3.25 21.22 9.01
CA LEU A 156 1.90 21.64 9.38
C LEU A 156 0.83 20.84 8.66
N SER A 157 0.97 20.68 7.34
CA SER A 157 0.03 19.88 6.54
C SER A 157 0.04 18.42 6.98
N SER A 158 1.22 17.81 7.12
CA SER A 158 1.33 16.40 7.45
C SER A 158 0.77 16.08 8.84
N TRP A 159 1.06 16.92 9.84
CA TRP A 159 0.47 16.76 11.18
C TRP A 159 -1.03 17.08 11.21
N SER A 160 -1.53 17.94 10.33
CA SER A 160 -2.97 18.18 10.21
C SER A 160 -3.73 16.91 9.77
N VAL A 161 -3.15 16.11 8.85
CA VAL A 161 -3.71 14.80 8.46
C VAL A 161 -3.73 13.87 9.66
N VAL A 162 -2.61 13.76 10.37
CA VAL A 162 -2.49 12.91 11.57
C VAL A 162 -3.60 13.26 12.57
N ILE A 163 -3.74 14.55 12.91
CA ILE A 163 -4.75 15.01 13.87
C ILE A 163 -6.16 14.70 13.36
N ALA A 164 -6.45 14.97 12.09
CA ALA A 164 -7.77 14.72 11.51
C ALA A 164 -8.13 13.22 11.50
N GLU A 165 -7.18 12.36 11.15
CA GLU A 165 -7.35 10.90 11.19
C GLU A 165 -7.55 10.41 12.63
N PHE A 166 -6.80 10.94 13.60
CA PHE A 166 -6.99 10.64 15.02
C PHE A 166 -8.38 11.05 15.52
N VAL A 167 -8.83 12.26 15.18
CA VAL A 167 -10.17 12.74 15.53
C VAL A 167 -11.24 11.83 14.91
N TYR A 168 -11.05 11.41 13.67
CA TYR A 168 -12.00 10.53 13.00
C TYR A 168 -12.05 9.13 13.63
N VAL A 169 -10.89 8.53 13.93
CA VAL A 169 -10.82 7.18 14.51
C VAL A 169 -11.33 7.17 15.97
N PHE A 170 -10.92 8.14 16.79
CA PHE A 170 -11.26 8.19 18.22
C PHE A 170 -12.58 8.89 18.51
N GLY A 171 -13.07 9.74 17.61
CA GLY A 171 -14.33 10.48 17.79
C GLY A 171 -15.60 9.64 17.54
N GLY A 172 -15.47 8.32 17.40
CA GLY A 172 -16.61 7.39 17.36
C GLY A 172 -17.11 7.02 15.98
N TRP A 173 -16.44 7.44 14.89
CA TRP A 173 -16.81 7.05 13.52
C TRP A 173 -16.36 5.64 13.11
N CYS A 174 -15.63 4.94 14.00
CA CYS A 174 -15.24 3.53 13.86
C CYS A 174 -15.70 2.68 15.08
N PRO A 175 -17.02 2.64 15.39
CA PRO A 175 -17.52 2.09 16.66
C PRO A 175 -17.39 0.56 16.76
N HIS A 176 -17.29 -0.14 15.62
CA HIS A 176 -17.22 -1.60 15.57
C HIS A 176 -15.78 -2.14 15.66
N THR A 177 -14.78 -1.29 15.43
CA THR A 177 -13.38 -1.70 15.26
C THR A 177 -12.45 -1.00 16.23
N TRP A 178 -12.87 0.10 16.86
CA TRP A 178 -12.11 0.80 17.88
C TRP A 178 -12.77 0.56 19.24
N THR A 179 -12.15 -0.29 20.06
CA THR A 179 -12.62 -0.66 21.41
C THR A 179 -11.89 0.08 22.53
N GLY A 180 -11.04 1.06 22.18
CA GLY A 180 -10.21 1.81 23.13
C GLY A 180 -8.82 1.21 23.34
N PHE A 181 -8.06 1.80 24.26
CA PHE A 181 -6.72 1.33 24.60
C PHE A 181 -6.78 0.10 25.52
N SER A 182 -6.09 -0.96 25.13
CA SER A 182 -6.03 -2.23 25.85
C SER A 182 -4.63 -2.81 25.82
N THR A 183 -4.21 -3.48 26.89
CA THR A 183 -2.92 -4.18 26.96
C THR A 183 -2.90 -5.46 26.12
N ALA A 184 -4.06 -5.95 25.66
CA ALA A 184 -4.13 -7.11 24.78
C ALA A 184 -3.50 -6.84 23.40
N ALA A 185 -3.34 -5.56 23.02
CA ALA A 185 -2.51 -5.13 21.91
C ALA A 185 -1.10 -5.78 21.92
N PHE A 186 -0.46 -5.90 23.09
CA PHE A 186 0.92 -6.39 23.17
C PHE A 186 1.06 -7.92 23.07
N VAL A 187 -0.04 -8.67 23.09
CA VAL A 187 0.00 -10.16 23.10
C VAL A 187 0.59 -10.72 21.81
N ASP A 188 0.26 -10.13 20.66
CA ASP A 188 0.77 -10.55 19.34
C ASP A 188 1.87 -9.63 18.79
N PHE A 189 2.51 -8.85 19.67
CA PHE A 189 3.52 -7.87 19.26
C PHE A 189 4.69 -8.51 18.52
N ILE A 190 5.30 -9.57 19.07
CA ILE A 190 6.53 -10.18 18.50
C ILE A 190 6.31 -10.84 17.13
N PRO A 191 5.25 -11.63 16.89
CA PRO A 191 4.95 -12.15 15.55
C PRO A 191 4.70 -11.04 14.52
N MET A 192 3.95 -10.01 14.91
CA MET A 192 3.68 -8.82 14.07
C MET A 192 4.97 -8.04 13.78
N LEU A 193 5.88 -8.00 14.76
CA LEU A 193 7.21 -7.39 14.64
C LEU A 193 8.03 -8.07 13.55
N LYS A 194 8.12 -9.40 13.62
CA LYS A 194 8.85 -10.21 12.66
C LYS A 194 8.29 -10.04 11.24
N LEU A 195 6.96 -9.96 11.12
CA LEU A 195 6.28 -9.69 9.86
C LEU A 195 6.65 -8.30 9.30
N SER A 196 6.58 -7.28 10.15
CA SER A 196 6.87 -5.89 9.77
C SER A 196 8.34 -5.69 9.37
N ILE A 197 9.28 -6.32 10.07
CA ILE A 197 10.71 -6.29 9.70
C ILE A 197 10.93 -6.94 8.34
N SER A 198 10.30 -8.09 8.07
CA SER A 198 10.42 -8.78 6.79
C SER A 198 9.86 -7.93 5.64
N SER A 199 8.70 -7.32 5.83
CA SER A 199 8.08 -6.43 4.83
C SER A 199 8.87 -5.12 4.65
N GLY A 200 9.36 -4.53 5.74
CA GLY A 200 10.20 -3.34 5.72
C GLY A 200 11.52 -3.58 4.96
N PHE A 201 12.18 -4.72 5.21
CA PHE A 201 13.39 -5.10 4.48
C PHE A 201 13.13 -5.27 2.98
N MET A 202 11.98 -5.85 2.60
CA MET A 202 11.59 -5.98 1.19
C MET A 202 11.46 -4.60 0.51
N ILE A 203 10.81 -3.64 1.17
CA ILE A 203 10.69 -2.27 0.66
C ILE A 203 12.06 -1.59 0.59
N CYS A 204 12.91 -1.76 1.62
CA CYS A 204 14.28 -1.24 1.60
C CYS A 204 15.10 -1.77 0.42
N LEU A 205 14.97 -3.05 0.08
CA LEU A 205 15.63 -3.63 -1.10
C LEU A 205 15.17 -2.94 -2.40
N GLU A 206 13.89 -2.59 -2.53
CA GLU A 206 13.42 -1.85 -3.70
C GLU A 206 14.00 -0.43 -3.76
N TYR A 207 14.04 0.29 -2.63
CA TYR A 207 14.60 1.65 -2.57
C TYR A 207 16.12 1.68 -2.76
N TRP A 208 16.85 0.73 -2.17
CA TRP A 208 18.30 0.62 -2.34
C TRP A 208 18.65 0.23 -3.78
N TYR A 209 17.87 -0.64 -4.40
CA TYR A 209 18.01 -0.94 -5.81
C TYR A 209 17.88 0.31 -6.69
N MET A 210 16.85 1.15 -6.46
CA MET A 210 16.71 2.43 -7.16
C MET A 210 17.88 3.37 -6.88
N SER A 211 18.38 3.41 -5.63
CA SER A 211 19.53 4.24 -5.24
C SER A 211 20.81 3.82 -5.97
N ILE A 212 21.05 2.51 -6.12
CA ILE A 212 22.19 1.97 -6.88
C ILE A 212 22.08 2.39 -8.35
N ILE A 213 20.88 2.32 -8.93
CA ILE A 213 20.65 2.72 -10.34
C ILE A 213 20.90 4.22 -10.52
N VAL A 214 20.39 5.08 -9.63
CA VAL A 214 20.68 6.52 -9.67
C VAL A 214 22.17 6.77 -9.58
N LEU A 215 22.87 6.10 -8.66
CA LEU A 215 24.32 6.23 -8.51
C LEU A 215 25.05 5.80 -9.79
N MET A 216 24.66 4.67 -10.39
CA MET A 216 25.21 4.20 -11.67
C MET A 216 24.94 5.17 -12.82
N SER A 217 23.77 5.82 -12.84
CA SER A 217 23.44 6.85 -13.84
C SER A 217 24.38 8.06 -13.74
N GLY A 218 24.86 8.38 -12.53
CA GLY A 218 25.85 9.42 -12.27
C GLY A 218 27.23 9.15 -12.88
N TYR A 219 27.55 7.91 -13.22
CA TYR A 219 28.81 7.53 -13.90
C TYR A 219 28.69 7.53 -15.44
N THR A 220 27.52 7.86 -15.99
CA THR A 220 27.36 8.00 -17.44
C THR A 220 27.92 9.34 -17.93
N LYS A 221 28.29 9.42 -19.22
CA LYS A 221 28.91 10.63 -19.81
C LYS A 221 28.06 11.89 -19.64
N ASP A 222 26.73 11.75 -19.56
CA ASP A 222 25.75 12.84 -19.38
C ASP A 222 24.95 12.67 -18.08
N ALA A 223 25.64 12.54 -16.95
CA ALA A 223 25.07 12.26 -15.62
C ALA A 223 23.87 13.15 -15.27
N ASN A 224 23.93 14.46 -15.51
CA ASN A 224 22.84 15.39 -15.19
C ASN A 224 21.56 15.08 -15.98
N ILE A 225 21.70 14.72 -17.27
CA ILE A 225 20.58 14.38 -18.14
C ILE A 225 20.02 13.02 -17.74
N ALA A 226 20.88 12.06 -17.43
CA ALA A 226 20.51 10.72 -16.98
C ALA A 226 19.71 10.75 -15.67
N ILE A 227 20.21 11.47 -14.67
CA ILE A 227 19.57 11.63 -13.35
C ILE A 227 18.26 12.40 -13.48
N SER A 228 18.20 13.44 -14.31
CA SER A 228 16.97 14.21 -14.53
C SER A 228 15.90 13.36 -15.21
N ALA A 229 16.25 12.64 -16.28
CA ALA A 229 15.33 11.73 -16.95
C ALA A 229 14.83 10.61 -16.02
N PHE A 230 15.72 10.08 -15.16
CA PHE A 230 15.37 9.09 -14.14
C PHE A 230 14.42 9.65 -13.09
N SER A 231 14.64 10.88 -12.62
CA SER A 231 13.79 11.53 -11.63
C SER A 231 12.38 11.76 -12.18
N ILE A 232 12.27 12.25 -13.42
CA ILE A 232 10.98 12.42 -14.10
C ILE A 232 10.24 11.08 -14.18
N TRP A 233 10.93 10.03 -14.58
CA TRP A 233 10.36 8.69 -14.64
C TRP A 233 9.89 8.14 -13.31
N TYR A 234 10.71 8.23 -12.28
CA TYR A 234 10.35 7.74 -10.95
C TYR A 234 9.10 8.45 -10.39
N ASN A 235 8.96 9.75 -10.66
CA ASN A 235 7.76 10.52 -10.30
C ASN A 235 6.52 10.08 -11.10
N LEU A 236 6.67 9.83 -12.40
CA LEU A 236 5.58 9.29 -13.23
C LEU A 236 5.15 7.88 -12.79
N GLU A 237 6.08 7.05 -12.35
CA GLU A 237 5.77 5.70 -11.86
C GLU A 237 5.12 5.68 -10.48
N SER A 238 5.64 6.46 -9.54
CA SER A 238 5.15 6.47 -8.14
C SER A 238 3.67 6.87 -8.06
N THR A 239 3.23 7.84 -8.86
CA THR A 239 1.84 8.29 -8.95
C THR A 239 0.87 7.16 -9.35
N MET A 240 1.36 6.08 -9.98
CA MET A 240 0.52 5.01 -10.53
C MET A 240 0.43 3.75 -9.64
N LYS A 241 1.22 3.64 -8.56
CA LYS A 241 1.38 2.39 -7.76
C LYS A 241 0.37 2.19 -6.61
N GLU A 242 -0.54 3.12 -6.35
CA GLU A 242 -1.41 3.12 -5.15
C GLU A 242 -2.73 2.33 -5.28
N ASN A 243 -2.70 1.00 -5.50
CA ASN A 243 -3.93 0.19 -5.63
C ASN A 243 -3.96 -1.16 -4.85
N ILE A 244 -3.03 -1.41 -3.92
CA ILE A 244 -2.75 -2.77 -3.40
C ILE A 244 -3.79 -3.31 -2.38
N VAL A 245 -4.68 -2.49 -1.82
CA VAL A 245 -5.43 -2.89 -0.61
C VAL A 245 -6.58 -3.88 -0.87
N ARG A 246 -7.10 -3.95 -2.10
CA ARG A 246 -8.37 -4.65 -2.36
C ARG A 246 -8.28 -6.18 -2.28
N VAL A 247 -7.15 -6.79 -2.64
CA VAL A 247 -7.02 -8.26 -2.70
C VAL A 247 -6.87 -8.89 -1.30
N ALA A 248 -6.20 -8.20 -0.37
CA ALA A 248 -5.98 -8.71 0.99
C ALA A 248 -7.28 -8.86 1.79
N ASN A 249 -8.24 -7.94 1.58
CA ASN A 249 -9.54 -7.96 2.25
C ASN A 249 -10.42 -9.14 1.79
N GLU A 250 -10.41 -9.47 0.49
CA GLU A 250 -11.20 -10.59 -0.03
C GLU A 250 -10.62 -11.95 0.38
N LEU A 251 -9.29 -12.07 0.45
CA LEU A 251 -8.64 -13.28 0.96
C LEU A 251 -8.98 -13.54 2.45
N GLY A 252 -9.28 -12.49 3.20
CA GLY A 252 -9.69 -12.59 4.60
C GLY A 252 -11.09 -13.19 4.81
N LYS A 253 -11.95 -13.20 3.79
CA LYS A 253 -13.32 -13.75 3.87
C LYS A 253 -13.40 -15.26 3.62
N GLY A 254 -12.30 -15.90 3.22
CA GLY A 254 -12.25 -17.35 2.96
C GLY A 254 -12.91 -17.80 1.65
N ASP A 255 -13.30 -16.86 0.79
CA ASP A 255 -13.91 -17.15 -0.52
C ASP A 255 -12.83 -17.16 -1.62
N ALA A 256 -12.41 -18.36 -2.02
CA ALA A 256 -11.38 -18.54 -3.04
C ALA A 256 -11.82 -18.09 -4.44
N GLU A 257 -13.12 -18.16 -4.75
CA GLU A 257 -13.66 -17.74 -6.04
C GLU A 257 -13.67 -16.21 -6.14
N ALA A 258 -14.09 -15.52 -5.07
CA ALA A 258 -14.02 -14.07 -4.97
C ALA A 258 -12.58 -13.55 -5.04
N VAL A 259 -11.61 -14.26 -4.47
CA VAL A 259 -10.18 -13.93 -4.57
C VAL A 259 -9.69 -14.03 -6.02
N ARG A 260 -9.96 -15.15 -6.71
CA ARG A 260 -9.58 -15.33 -8.12
C ARG A 260 -10.21 -14.26 -9.01
N PHE A 261 -11.49 -13.96 -8.80
CA PHE A 261 -12.19 -12.90 -9.53
C PHE A 261 -11.56 -11.52 -9.28
N SER A 262 -11.26 -11.20 -8.01
CA SER A 262 -10.65 -9.92 -7.64
C SER A 262 -9.26 -9.74 -8.25
N ILE A 263 -8.42 -10.78 -8.23
CA ILE A 263 -7.11 -10.76 -8.90
C ILE A 263 -7.27 -10.50 -10.40
N LYS A 264 -8.20 -11.21 -11.07
CA LYS A 264 -8.46 -11.03 -12.50
C LYS A 264 -8.92 -9.63 -12.84
N VAL A 265 -9.88 -9.08 -12.08
CA VAL A 265 -10.40 -7.73 -12.30
C VAL A 265 -9.32 -6.67 -12.11
N VAL A 266 -8.55 -6.76 -11.02
CA VAL A 266 -7.47 -5.80 -10.74
C VAL A 266 -6.40 -5.87 -11.83
N LEU A 267 -5.97 -7.06 -12.25
CA LEU A 267 -4.99 -7.20 -13.33
C LEU A 267 -5.49 -6.64 -14.67
N VAL A 268 -6.75 -6.89 -15.04
CA VAL A 268 -7.32 -6.40 -16.31
C VAL A 268 -7.46 -4.87 -16.29
N VAL A 269 -8.02 -4.30 -15.22
CA VAL A 269 -8.19 -2.84 -15.10
C VAL A 269 -6.83 -2.15 -15.13
N SER A 270 -5.86 -2.67 -14.38
CA SER A 270 -4.51 -2.13 -14.34
C SER A 270 -3.78 -2.29 -15.67
N ALA A 271 -3.97 -3.40 -16.40
CA ALA A 271 -3.42 -3.56 -17.74
C ALA A 271 -4.01 -2.54 -18.73
N VAL A 272 -5.32 -2.28 -18.68
CA VAL A 272 -5.97 -1.27 -19.53
C VAL A 272 -5.42 0.13 -19.23
N ILE A 273 -5.35 0.51 -17.95
CA ILE A 273 -4.77 1.79 -17.53
C ILE A 273 -3.31 1.88 -17.98
N GLY A 274 -2.53 0.82 -17.79
CA GLY A 274 -1.13 0.76 -18.18
C GLY A 274 -0.94 0.92 -19.69
N VAL A 275 -1.79 0.31 -20.52
CA VAL A 275 -1.75 0.47 -21.98
C VAL A 275 -2.07 1.91 -22.38
N ILE A 276 -3.07 2.54 -21.76
CA ILE A 276 -3.41 3.95 -22.03
C ILE A 276 -2.23 4.86 -21.65
N CYS A 277 -1.69 4.71 -20.43
CA CYS A 277 -0.55 5.51 -19.96
C CYS A 277 0.70 5.28 -20.82
N SER A 278 0.96 4.04 -21.22
CA SER A 278 2.06 3.66 -22.11
C SER A 278 1.92 4.30 -23.49
N ALA A 279 0.71 4.27 -24.07
CA ALA A 279 0.41 4.92 -25.34
C ALA A 279 0.57 6.45 -25.27
N LEU A 280 0.14 7.08 -24.17
CA LEU A 280 0.35 8.52 -23.95
C LEU A 280 1.83 8.86 -23.81
N CYS A 281 2.61 8.04 -23.10
CA CYS A 281 4.07 8.23 -23.02
C CYS A 281 4.76 8.06 -24.38
N LEU A 282 4.33 7.12 -25.22
CA LEU A 282 4.87 6.98 -26.58
C LEU A 282 4.51 8.17 -27.46
N ALA A 283 3.26 8.65 -27.38
CA ALA A 283 2.78 9.75 -28.21
C ALA A 283 3.35 11.11 -27.78
N PHE A 284 3.50 11.32 -26.47
CA PHE A 284 3.78 12.63 -25.88
C PHE A 284 5.01 12.67 -24.98
N GLY A 285 5.82 11.62 -24.88
CA GLY A 285 6.94 11.53 -23.93
C GLY A 285 7.92 12.71 -23.98
N GLY A 286 8.28 13.15 -25.19
CA GLY A 286 9.10 14.35 -25.37
C GLY A 286 8.39 15.63 -24.92
N GLN A 287 7.07 15.74 -25.09
CA GLN A 287 6.28 16.91 -24.65
C GLN A 287 6.04 16.93 -23.14
N ILE A 288 5.75 15.76 -22.55
CA ILE A 288 5.54 15.58 -21.10
C ILE A 288 6.81 15.99 -20.33
N SER A 289 8.00 15.75 -20.90
CA SER A 289 9.26 16.16 -20.26
C SER A 289 9.36 17.67 -20.01
N TYR A 290 8.72 18.52 -20.83
CA TYR A 290 8.72 19.97 -20.65
C TYR A 290 7.90 20.43 -19.44
N LEU A 291 7.05 19.57 -18.87
CA LEU A 291 6.42 19.84 -17.57
C LEU A 291 7.43 19.82 -16.41
N PHE A 292 8.56 19.15 -16.60
CA PHE A 292 9.57 18.93 -15.56
C PHE A 292 10.91 19.61 -15.84
N SER A 293 11.22 19.91 -17.11
CA SER A 293 12.47 20.57 -17.49
C SER A 293 12.34 21.37 -18.78
N ASP A 294 12.81 22.63 -18.75
CA ASP A 294 12.89 23.48 -19.95
C ASP A 294 14.05 23.09 -20.89
N SER A 295 14.90 22.12 -20.50
CA SER A 295 16.05 21.73 -21.30
C SER A 295 15.66 20.84 -22.48
N HIS A 296 15.88 21.35 -23.69
CA HIS A 296 15.68 20.58 -24.92
C HIS A 296 16.54 19.30 -24.97
N GLN A 297 17.71 19.28 -24.31
CA GLN A 297 18.55 18.08 -24.24
C GLN A 297 17.92 17.00 -23.33
N VAL A 298 17.31 17.41 -22.22
CA VAL A 298 16.56 16.51 -21.34
C VAL A 298 15.33 15.98 -22.05
N SER A 299 14.60 16.84 -22.78
CA SER A 299 13.44 16.41 -23.56
C SER A 299 13.79 15.39 -24.64
N LYS A 300 14.88 15.62 -25.38
CA LYS A 300 15.38 14.66 -26.37
C LYS A 300 15.80 13.33 -25.73
N ALA A 301 16.44 13.36 -24.57
CA ALA A 301 16.80 12.14 -23.84
C ALA A 301 15.56 11.37 -23.36
N VAL A 302 14.52 12.06 -22.86
CA VAL A 302 13.25 11.43 -22.46
C VAL A 302 12.50 10.87 -23.69
N ALA A 303 12.52 11.58 -24.82
CA ALA A 303 11.96 11.09 -26.09
C ALA A 303 12.68 9.82 -26.56
N ASP A 304 14.01 9.80 -26.52
CA ASP A 304 14.84 8.64 -26.87
C ASP A 304 14.63 7.44 -25.92
N LEU A 305 14.18 7.71 -24.69
CA LEU A 305 13.83 6.71 -23.68
C LEU A 305 12.34 6.33 -23.71
N SER A 306 11.50 7.00 -24.51
CA SER A 306 10.03 6.84 -24.43
C SER A 306 9.56 5.41 -24.71
N ILE A 307 10.25 4.66 -25.58
CA ILE A 307 9.95 3.24 -25.80
C ILE A 307 10.24 2.41 -24.54
N VAL A 308 11.43 2.59 -23.96
CA VAL A 308 11.85 1.91 -22.74
C VAL A 308 10.87 2.25 -21.60
N LEU A 309 10.55 3.54 -21.45
CA LEU A 309 9.59 4.08 -20.50
C LEU A 309 8.18 3.46 -20.65
N SER A 310 7.70 3.35 -21.88
CA SER A 310 6.37 2.80 -22.18
C SER A 310 6.25 1.33 -21.75
N ILE A 311 7.31 0.54 -21.92
CA ILE A 311 7.39 -0.86 -21.48
C ILE A 311 7.51 -0.91 -19.95
N SER A 312 8.30 0.00 -19.35
CA SER A 312 8.41 0.12 -17.89
C SER A 312 7.06 0.37 -17.23
N ILE A 313 6.26 1.29 -17.75
CA ILE A 313 4.93 1.60 -17.20
C ILE A 313 4.04 0.36 -17.15
N LEU A 314 4.04 -0.46 -18.21
CA LEU A 314 3.26 -1.70 -18.24
C LEU A 314 3.71 -2.70 -17.17
N LEU A 315 5.03 -2.93 -17.07
CA LEU A 315 5.58 -3.88 -16.11
C LEU A 315 5.42 -3.39 -14.66
N ASN A 316 5.65 -2.10 -14.41
CA ASN A 316 5.58 -1.49 -13.08
C ASN A 316 4.16 -1.28 -12.56
N ILE A 317 3.14 -1.39 -13.41
CA ILE A 317 1.74 -1.43 -12.95
C ILE A 317 1.32 -2.85 -12.56
N ILE A 318 1.80 -3.87 -13.28
CA ILE A 318 1.45 -5.28 -13.02
C ILE A 318 2.24 -5.85 -11.83
N GLN A 319 3.55 -5.56 -11.76
CA GLN A 319 4.44 -6.13 -10.75
C GLN A 319 3.98 -5.87 -9.31
N PRO A 320 3.61 -4.64 -8.90
CA PRO A 320 3.21 -4.38 -7.51
C PRO A 320 1.90 -5.07 -7.14
N ILE A 321 1.01 -5.29 -8.12
CA ILE A 321 -0.23 -6.04 -7.91
C ILE A 321 0.11 -7.50 -7.62
N LEU A 322 0.95 -8.13 -8.44
CA LEU A 322 1.36 -9.52 -8.22
C LEU A 322 2.12 -9.70 -6.89
N SER A 323 3.06 -8.80 -6.59
CA SER A 323 3.76 -8.79 -5.31
C SER A 323 2.79 -8.59 -4.14
N GLY A 324 1.86 -7.65 -4.26
CA GLY A 324 0.82 -7.38 -3.25
C GLY A 324 -0.13 -8.57 -3.04
N VAL A 325 -0.53 -9.26 -4.10
CA VAL A 325 -1.35 -10.48 -4.05
C VAL A 325 -0.59 -11.60 -3.31
N ALA A 326 0.67 -11.83 -3.64
CA ALA A 326 1.49 -12.86 -3.02
C ALA A 326 1.81 -12.56 -1.53
N ILE A 327 2.10 -11.31 -1.20
CA ILE A 327 2.30 -10.86 0.19
C ILE A 327 0.98 -10.95 0.97
N GLY A 328 -0.12 -10.52 0.35
CA GLY A 328 -1.47 -10.69 0.86
C GLY A 328 -1.80 -12.16 1.13
N ALA A 329 -1.27 -13.08 0.33
CA ALA A 329 -1.31 -14.54 0.51
C ALA A 329 -0.30 -15.09 1.53
N GLY A 330 0.49 -14.25 2.21
CA GLY A 330 1.46 -14.68 3.23
C GLY A 330 2.80 -15.18 2.66
N MET A 331 2.99 -15.12 1.34
CA MET A 331 4.18 -15.63 0.64
C MET A 331 5.34 -14.62 0.60
N GLN A 332 5.37 -13.66 1.54
CA GLN A 332 6.31 -12.53 1.53
C GLN A 332 7.79 -12.94 1.46
N SER A 333 8.20 -14.02 2.14
CA SER A 333 9.60 -14.45 2.18
C SER A 333 10.07 -14.95 0.82
N MET A 334 9.19 -15.64 0.09
CA MET A 334 9.46 -16.06 -1.28
C MET A 334 9.53 -14.84 -2.20
N VAL A 335 8.59 -13.90 -2.08
CA VAL A 335 8.62 -12.64 -2.86
C VAL A 335 9.92 -11.88 -2.62
N ALA A 336 10.38 -11.77 -1.37
CA ALA A 336 11.64 -11.11 -1.02
C ALA A 336 12.86 -11.82 -1.66
N PHE A 337 12.91 -13.15 -1.65
CA PHE A 337 13.99 -13.90 -2.30
C PHE A 337 14.00 -13.71 -3.82
N VAL A 338 12.82 -13.78 -4.46
CA VAL A 338 12.68 -13.51 -5.90
C VAL A 338 13.11 -12.07 -6.20
N ASN A 339 12.74 -11.10 -5.38
CA ASN A 339 13.15 -9.70 -5.53
C ASN A 339 14.68 -9.56 -5.48
N LEU A 340 15.32 -10.17 -4.49
CA LEU A 340 16.78 -10.14 -4.35
C LEU A 340 17.48 -10.75 -5.57
N ALA A 341 17.04 -11.93 -6.02
CA ALA A 341 17.64 -12.60 -7.17
C ALA A 341 17.47 -11.80 -8.47
N THR A 342 16.25 -11.32 -8.73
CA THR A 342 15.94 -10.66 -10.01
C THR A 342 16.54 -9.25 -10.09
N TYR A 343 16.48 -8.46 -9.03
CA TYR A 343 17.00 -7.09 -9.04
C TYR A 343 18.53 -7.06 -8.89
N TYR A 344 19.08 -7.79 -7.92
CA TYR A 344 20.51 -7.67 -7.59
C TYR A 344 21.40 -8.67 -8.31
N ALA A 345 20.95 -9.90 -8.56
CA ALA A 345 21.78 -10.90 -9.24
C ALA A 345 21.65 -10.84 -10.77
N ILE A 346 20.55 -10.28 -11.30
CA ILE A 346 20.31 -10.18 -12.75
C ILE A 346 20.26 -8.72 -13.19
N GLY A 347 19.36 -7.91 -12.62
CA GLY A 347 19.11 -6.54 -13.09
C GLY A 347 20.32 -5.62 -13.00
N VAL A 348 20.96 -5.52 -11.83
CA VAL A 348 22.16 -4.68 -11.62
C VAL A 348 23.33 -5.12 -12.53
N PRO A 349 23.74 -6.41 -12.54
CA PRO A 349 24.83 -6.85 -13.41
C PRO A 349 24.55 -6.63 -14.89
N LEU A 350 23.32 -6.88 -15.35
CA LEU A 350 22.94 -6.67 -16.74
C LEU A 350 22.99 -5.18 -17.11
N GLY A 351 22.49 -4.29 -16.24
CA GLY A 351 22.59 -2.84 -16.41
C GLY A 351 24.04 -2.36 -16.49
N PHE A 352 24.91 -2.89 -15.61
CA PHE A 352 26.35 -2.58 -15.62
C PHE A 352 27.03 -3.03 -16.92
N ILE A 353 26.72 -4.24 -17.40
CA ILE A 353 27.24 -4.78 -18.67
C ILE A 353 26.80 -3.90 -19.85
N LEU A 354 25.53 -3.50 -19.89
CA LEU A 354 24.98 -2.70 -20.98
C LEU A 354 25.55 -1.29 -21.03
N ILE A 355 25.90 -0.70 -19.88
CA ILE A 355 26.59 0.59 -19.81
C ILE A 355 28.06 0.46 -20.25
N ASN A 356 28.78 -0.52 -19.71
CA ASN A 356 30.24 -0.56 -19.85
C ASN A 356 30.74 -1.28 -21.11
N ILE A 357 30.08 -2.36 -21.52
CA ILE A 357 30.50 -3.16 -22.68
C ILE A 357 29.84 -2.63 -23.95
N PHE A 358 28.52 -2.42 -23.91
CA PHE A 358 27.74 -2.01 -25.08
C PHE A 358 27.63 -0.49 -25.24
N HIS A 359 28.11 0.28 -24.26
CA HIS A 359 28.07 1.75 -24.28
C HIS A 359 26.68 2.34 -24.57
N PHE A 360 25.61 1.65 -24.16
CA PHE A 360 24.23 2.09 -24.35
C PHE A 360 23.83 3.23 -23.39
N GLY A 361 24.75 3.69 -22.54
CA GLY A 361 24.55 4.79 -21.61
C GLY A 361 23.29 4.58 -20.76
N VAL A 362 22.45 5.61 -20.68
CA VAL A 362 21.20 5.57 -19.92
C VAL A 362 20.28 4.46 -20.41
N LYS A 363 20.16 4.21 -21.72
CA LYS A 363 19.29 3.14 -22.24
C LYS A 363 19.69 1.76 -21.71
N GLY A 364 20.99 1.50 -21.56
CA GLY A 364 21.53 0.24 -21.06
C GLY A 364 21.20 -0.01 -19.58
N LEU A 365 21.28 1.03 -18.76
CA LEU A 365 20.93 0.94 -17.34
C LEU A 365 19.45 0.57 -17.16
N TRP A 366 18.58 1.16 -17.97
CA TRP A 366 17.13 1.00 -17.87
C TRP A 366 16.65 -0.33 -18.43
N SER A 367 17.26 -0.81 -19.50
CA SER A 367 16.97 -2.15 -20.01
C SER A 367 17.44 -3.24 -19.05
N GLY A 368 18.57 -3.04 -18.36
CA GLY A 368 18.99 -3.91 -17.25
C GLY A 368 17.94 -3.98 -16.13
N MET A 369 17.40 -2.82 -15.75
CA MET A 369 16.33 -2.76 -14.75
C MET A 369 15.04 -3.42 -15.21
N LEU A 370 14.62 -3.14 -16.45
CA LEU A 370 13.42 -3.75 -17.03
C LEU A 370 13.53 -5.27 -17.14
N ALA A 371 14.72 -5.80 -17.41
CA ALA A 371 14.93 -7.23 -17.41
C ALA A 371 14.70 -7.83 -16.01
N GLY A 372 15.20 -7.17 -14.96
CA GLY A 372 14.96 -7.58 -13.57
C GLY A 372 13.47 -7.61 -13.24
N VAL A 373 12.77 -6.50 -13.48
CA VAL A 373 11.32 -6.37 -13.24
C VAL A 373 10.52 -7.35 -14.09
N GLY A 374 10.89 -7.53 -15.36
CA GLY A 374 10.24 -8.46 -16.28
C GLY A 374 10.36 -9.91 -15.81
N ILE A 375 11.56 -10.35 -15.43
CA ILE A 375 11.79 -11.71 -14.91
C ILE A 375 11.03 -11.90 -13.59
N GLN A 376 11.04 -10.91 -12.69
CA GLN A 376 10.28 -10.97 -11.45
C GLN A 376 8.78 -11.12 -11.72
N THR A 377 8.24 -10.32 -12.65
CA THR A 377 6.83 -10.35 -13.05
C THR A 377 6.45 -11.73 -13.58
N LEU A 378 7.30 -12.34 -14.41
CA LEU A 378 7.09 -13.69 -14.93
C LEU A 378 7.08 -14.75 -13.82
N ILE A 379 8.06 -14.70 -12.90
CA ILE A 379 8.13 -15.64 -11.77
C ILE A 379 6.91 -15.51 -10.88
N LEU A 380 6.52 -14.29 -10.50
CA LEU A 380 5.34 -14.05 -9.65
C LEU A 380 4.04 -14.45 -10.34
N SER A 381 3.92 -14.18 -11.64
CA SER A 381 2.77 -14.62 -12.44
C SER A 381 2.66 -16.14 -12.45
N TYR A 382 3.78 -16.85 -12.67
CA TYR A 382 3.83 -18.31 -12.63
C TYR A 382 3.44 -18.85 -11.26
N VAL A 383 3.96 -18.26 -10.18
CA VAL A 383 3.62 -18.66 -8.82
C VAL A 383 2.12 -18.47 -8.56
N ILE A 384 1.58 -17.28 -8.83
CA ILE A 384 0.14 -16.97 -8.64
C ILE A 384 -0.76 -17.91 -9.44
N TYR A 385 -0.35 -18.25 -10.67
CA TYR A 385 -1.07 -19.20 -11.51
C TYR A 385 -1.07 -20.62 -10.93
N LYS A 386 0.06 -21.05 -10.36
CA LYS A 386 0.21 -22.39 -9.77
C LYS A 386 -0.38 -22.50 -8.36
N THR A 387 -0.54 -21.37 -7.65
CA THR A 387 -1.07 -21.36 -6.29
C THR A 387 -2.50 -21.90 -6.27
N ASP A 388 -2.71 -22.93 -5.46
CA ASP A 388 -4.05 -23.41 -5.17
C ASP A 388 -4.73 -22.49 -4.15
N TRP A 389 -5.49 -21.54 -4.68
CA TRP A 389 -6.22 -20.55 -3.90
C TRP A 389 -7.26 -21.15 -2.95
N GLU A 390 -7.78 -22.35 -3.21
CA GLU A 390 -8.72 -23.01 -2.29
C GLU A 390 -7.99 -23.52 -1.04
N MET A 391 -6.86 -24.22 -1.25
CA MET A 391 -6.02 -24.64 -0.13
C MET A 391 -5.46 -23.46 0.65
N GLU A 392 -5.03 -22.39 0.00
CA GLU A 392 -4.45 -21.23 0.68
C GLU A 392 -5.52 -20.45 1.47
N ALA A 393 -6.72 -20.26 0.92
CA ALA A 393 -7.84 -19.65 1.63
C ALA A 393 -8.26 -20.47 2.85
N VAL A 394 -8.36 -21.80 2.72
CA VAL A 394 -8.69 -22.71 3.82
C VAL A 394 -7.58 -22.72 4.88
N LYS A 395 -6.31 -22.74 4.48
CA LYS A 395 -5.16 -22.72 5.40
C LYS A 395 -5.14 -21.44 6.22
N LYS A 396 -5.30 -20.27 5.59
CA LYS A 396 -5.36 -18.99 6.30
C LYS A 396 -6.54 -18.89 7.25
N THR A 397 -7.70 -19.38 6.83
CA THR A 397 -8.91 -19.40 7.66
C THR A 397 -8.72 -20.33 8.88
N LYS A 398 -8.06 -21.48 8.70
CA LYS A 398 -7.71 -22.42 9.78
C LYS A 398 -6.60 -21.91 10.70
N GLU A 399 -5.57 -21.27 10.17
CA GLU A 399 -4.49 -20.65 10.97
C GLU A 399 -5.05 -19.54 11.85
N ARG A 400 -5.94 -18.69 11.29
CA ARG A 400 -6.71 -17.73 12.09
C ARG A 400 -7.51 -18.44 13.18
N MET A 401 -8.36 -19.41 12.83
CA MET A 401 -9.17 -20.13 13.83
C MET A 401 -8.32 -20.77 14.95
N LYS A 402 -7.14 -21.34 14.64
CA LYS A 402 -6.25 -21.93 15.64
C LYS A 402 -5.71 -20.91 16.63
N THR A 403 -5.29 -19.73 16.16
CA THR A 403 -4.83 -18.63 17.03
C THR A 403 -5.95 -18.15 17.95
N TRP A 404 -7.19 -18.15 17.47
CA TRP A 404 -8.36 -17.70 18.23
C TRP A 404 -8.99 -18.74 19.17
N THR A 405 -8.71 -20.04 19.01
CA THR A 405 -9.22 -21.10 19.92
C THR A 405 -8.43 -21.28 21.22
N LEU A 406 -7.28 -20.63 21.39
CA LEU A 406 -6.52 -20.69 22.65
C LEU A 406 -6.93 -19.56 23.61
N LYS A 407 -8.15 -19.68 24.18
CA LYS A 407 -8.60 -19.20 25.51
C LYS A 407 -10.13 -19.18 25.57
N LEU A 408 -10.73 -20.35 25.69
CA LEU A 408 -11.88 -20.48 26.59
C LEU A 408 -11.35 -21.27 27.78
N PRO A 409 -11.37 -20.74 29.03
CA PRO A 409 -11.26 -21.59 30.19
C PRO A 409 -12.35 -22.65 30.00
N SER A 410 -11.97 -23.93 30.03
CA SER A 410 -12.93 -25.01 30.00
C SER A 410 -14.00 -24.73 31.05
N ALA A 411 -15.26 -24.71 30.61
CA ALA A 411 -16.43 -24.65 31.48
C ALA A 411 -16.59 -25.99 32.24
N GLU A 412 -15.52 -26.44 32.90
CA GLU A 412 -15.49 -27.63 33.75
C GLU A 412 -15.17 -27.30 35.21
N SER A 413 -15.00 -26.02 35.58
CA SER A 413 -14.84 -25.60 36.98
C SER A 413 -16.08 -24.98 37.61
N SER A 414 -17.18 -24.80 36.87
CA SER A 414 -18.44 -24.25 37.42
C SER A 414 -19.44 -25.32 37.89
N SER A 415 -19.17 -26.62 37.71
CA SER A 415 -20.00 -27.69 38.26
C SER A 415 -19.63 -28.12 39.69
N THR A 416 -18.52 -27.62 40.25
CA THR A 416 -18.09 -27.99 41.61
C THR A 416 -18.51 -27.00 42.69
N ILE A 417 -19.10 -25.84 42.32
CA ILE A 417 -19.53 -24.82 43.30
C ILE A 417 -21.02 -24.96 43.67
N SER A 418 -21.88 -25.55 42.82
CA SER A 418 -23.30 -25.75 43.18
C SER A 418 -23.58 -26.98 44.04
N MET A 419 -22.62 -27.90 44.21
CA MET A 419 -22.81 -29.13 45.00
C MET A 419 -22.37 -28.99 46.47
N ARG A 420 -21.76 -27.86 46.86
CA ARG A 420 -21.28 -27.66 48.26
C ARG A 420 -22.21 -26.83 49.14
N ASP A 421 -23.22 -26.19 48.54
CA ASP A 421 -24.21 -25.37 49.27
C ASP A 421 -25.59 -26.05 49.40
N GLU A 422 -25.81 -27.22 48.79
CA GLU A 422 -27.00 -28.06 49.04
C GLU A 422 -26.82 -29.08 50.18
N GLU A 423 -25.59 -29.34 50.65
CA GLU A 423 -25.34 -30.16 51.85
C GLU A 423 -25.32 -29.35 53.16
N ARG A 424 -25.72 -28.08 53.13
CA ARG A 424 -25.80 -27.23 54.33
C ARG A 424 -27.19 -26.61 54.55
N LYS A 425 -28.24 -27.40 54.32
CA LYS A 425 -29.59 -27.18 54.87
C LYS A 425 -30.08 -28.40 55.63
#